data_AF-A0A667XP34-F1
#
_entry.id   AF-A0A667XP34-F1
#
_cell.length_a   1.000
_cell.length_b   1.000
_cell.length_c   1.000
_cell.angle_alpha   90.00
_cell.angle_beta   90.00
_cell.angle_gamma   90.00
#
_symmetry.space_group_name_H-M   'P 1'
#
loop_
_entity.id
_entity.type
_entity.pdbx_description
1 polymer ?
#
loop_
_entity_poly.entity_id
_entity_poly.type
_entity_poly.pdbx_seq_one_letter_code
_entity_poly.pdbx_strand_id
1 'polypeptide(L)'
;LGVSCPGVHLPAKDDIYLSVCLMGQYRKSECLPAVFPLLFYEKMIFEKIFRHAVDPGDIAIMLECMLHFVLHSHIQVWKASVNK
;
A
#
# COMPACT_ATOMS: atom_id res chain seq x y z
N LEU A 1 -17.83 -17.65 10.90
CA LEU A 1 -16.48 -17.68 11.52
C LEU A 1 -15.79 -16.36 11.17
N GLY A 2 -16.04 -15.32 11.96
CA GLY A 2 -15.45 -13.99 11.74
C GLY A 2 -14.17 -13.84 12.53
N VAL A 3 -13.08 -13.48 11.86
CA VAL A 3 -11.85 -13.07 12.52
C VAL A 3 -12.01 -11.62 12.98
N SER A 4 -12.33 -11.42 14.25
CA SER A 4 -12.19 -10.11 14.90
C SER A 4 -10.73 -9.98 15.34
N CYS A 5 -10.04 -8.91 14.90
CA CYS A 5 -8.71 -8.56 15.40
C CYS A 5 -8.87 -7.76 16.70
N PRO A 6 -8.66 -8.36 17.89
CA PRO A 6 -8.82 -7.64 19.14
C PRO A 6 -7.64 -6.67 19.27
N GLY A 7 -7.92 -5.36 19.31
CA GLY A 7 -6.89 -4.32 19.49
C GLY A 7 -6.84 -3.24 18.42
N VAL A 8 -7.60 -3.37 17.32
CA VAL A 8 -7.77 -2.30 16.33
C VAL A 8 -9.21 -1.81 16.38
N HIS A 9 -9.44 -0.78 17.19
CA HIS A 9 -10.70 -0.06 17.18
C HIS A 9 -10.51 1.12 16.21
N LEU A 10 -10.95 1.00 14.96
CA LEU A 10 -11.05 2.17 14.09
C LEU A 10 -12.18 3.04 14.65
N PRO A 11 -11.90 4.24 15.22
CA PRO A 11 -12.96 5.12 15.70
C PRO A 11 -13.82 5.48 14.48
N ALA A 12 -15.07 5.01 14.50
CA ALA A 12 -15.92 4.87 13.31
C ALA A 12 -16.15 6.16 12.52
N LYS A 13 -16.29 6.07 11.19
CA LYS A 13 -17.59 6.06 10.47
C LYS A 13 -17.42 6.17 8.94
N ASP A 14 -16.28 6.67 8.49
CA ASP A 14 -16.03 6.95 7.08
C ASP A 14 -15.41 5.76 6.34
N ASP A 15 -15.67 5.70 5.03
CA ASP A 15 -15.02 4.71 4.17
C ASP A 15 -13.51 4.95 4.14
N ILE A 16 -12.77 3.84 4.08
CA ILE A 16 -11.32 3.82 4.02
C ILE A 16 -10.85 3.52 2.60
N TYR A 17 -9.68 4.02 2.23
CA TYR A 17 -9.02 3.65 0.98
C TYR A 17 -7.54 3.38 1.23
N LEU A 18 -6.95 2.58 0.35
CA LEU A 18 -5.53 2.33 0.34
C LEU A 18 -4.85 3.32 -0.58
N SER A 19 -3.74 3.91 -0.13
CA SER A 19 -2.94 4.79 -0.97
C SER A 19 -1.51 4.30 -1.06
N VAL A 20 -1.00 4.25 -2.29
CA VAL A 20 0.34 3.78 -2.59
C VAL A 20 1.08 4.86 -3.37
N CYS A 21 2.26 5.23 -2.87
CA CYS A 21 3.23 6.00 -3.62
C CYS A 21 4.34 5.07 -4.09
N LEU A 22 4.49 4.91 -5.40
CA LEU A 22 5.51 4.05 -5.99
C LEU A 22 6.13 4.76 -7.19
N MET A 23 7.47 4.77 -7.26
CA MET A 23 8.23 5.34 -8.38
C MET A 23 7.95 6.83 -8.68
N GLY A 24 7.45 7.59 -7.70
CA GLY A 24 7.05 9.00 -7.85
C GLY A 24 5.61 9.19 -8.33
N GLN A 25 4.85 8.10 -8.50
CA GLN A 25 3.43 8.11 -8.81
C GLN A 25 2.63 7.79 -7.57
N TYR A 26 1.50 8.47 -7.42
CA TYR A 26 0.60 8.31 -6.31
C TYR A 26 -0.73 7.77 -6.81
N ARG A 27 -1.23 6.69 -6.21
CA ARG A 27 -2.55 6.12 -6.50
C ARG A 27 -3.32 5.82 -5.22
N LYS A 28 -4.63 5.82 -5.35
CA LYS A 28 -5.60 5.49 -4.29
C LYS A 28 -6.53 4.39 -4.81
N SER A 29 -7.00 3.53 -3.92
CA SER A 29 -8.09 2.60 -4.21
C SER A 29 -9.43 3.32 -4.12
N GLU A 30 -10.47 2.61 -4.53
CA GLU A 30 -11.84 2.98 -4.13
C GLU A 30 -12.00 2.97 -2.61
N CYS A 31 -12.97 3.76 -2.14
CA CYS A 31 -13.39 3.81 -0.76
C CYS A 31 -14.19 2.53 -0.40
N LEU A 32 -13.86 1.90 0.72
CA LEU A 32 -14.51 0.70 1.24
C LEU A 32 -14.96 0.90 2.68
N PRO A 33 -16.07 0.26 3.11
CA PRO A 33 -16.49 0.29 4.50
C PRO A 33 -15.40 -0.21 5.44
N ALA A 34 -15.20 0.48 6.57
CA ALA A 34 -14.20 0.14 7.59
C ALA A 34 -14.58 -1.10 8.43
N VAL A 35 -14.92 -2.22 7.78
CA VAL A 35 -15.39 -3.46 8.42
C VAL A 35 -14.35 -4.56 8.26
N PHE A 36 -13.87 -5.12 9.37
CA PHE A 36 -12.84 -6.14 9.36
C PHE A 36 -13.37 -7.55 9.02
N PRO A 37 -12.55 -8.39 8.34
CA PRO A 37 -11.22 -8.07 7.79
C PRO A 37 -11.31 -7.15 6.56
N LEU A 38 -10.38 -6.18 6.47
CA LEU A 38 -10.31 -5.27 5.32
C LEU A 38 -9.74 -6.02 4.11
N LEU A 39 -10.52 -6.14 3.06
CA LEU A 39 -10.15 -6.86 1.84
C LEU A 39 -10.16 -5.90 0.65
N PHE A 40 -8.97 -5.59 0.13
CA PHE A 40 -8.81 -4.79 -1.08
C PHE A 40 -8.53 -5.73 -2.26
N TYR A 41 -9.53 -5.93 -3.12
CA TYR A 41 -9.42 -6.75 -4.35
C TYR A 41 -9.17 -5.89 -5.60
N GLU A 42 -8.38 -4.84 -5.44
CA GLU A 42 -8.10 -3.89 -6.53
C GLU A 42 -6.65 -4.05 -7.02
N LYS A 43 -6.47 -4.01 -8.34
CA LYS A 43 -5.15 -4.01 -8.96
C LYS A 43 -4.72 -2.57 -9.26
N MET A 44 -3.72 -2.07 -8.54
CA MET A 44 -3.04 -0.82 -8.88
C MET A 44 -1.90 -1.07 -9.86
N ILE A 45 -1.92 -0.39 -11.01
CA ILE A 45 -0.88 -0.50 -12.05
C ILE A 45 -0.04 0.77 -12.03
N PHE A 46 1.28 0.64 -11.93
CA PHE A 46 2.22 1.76 -12.02
C PHE A 46 3.14 1.56 -13.21
N GLU A 47 3.25 2.58 -14.07
CA GLU A 47 4.06 2.51 -15.28
C GLU A 47 5.20 3.53 -15.19
N LYS A 48 6.43 3.10 -15.44
CA LYS A 48 7.58 4.00 -15.48
C LYS A 48 8.48 3.66 -16.65
N ILE A 49 8.84 4.70 -17.40
CA ILE A 49 9.82 4.60 -18.48
C ILE A 49 11.19 4.95 -17.91
N PHE A 50 12.09 3.96 -17.89
CA PHE A 50 13.48 4.14 -17.47
C PHE A 50 14.35 4.49 -18.68
N ARG A 51 14.32 5.77 -19.09
CA ARG A 51 14.98 6.24 -20.33
C ARG A 51 16.50 6.02 -20.40
N HIS A 52 17.15 5.80 -19.25
CA HIS A 52 18.59 5.65 -19.15
C HIS A 52 19.01 4.26 -18.65
N ALA A 53 18.07 3.32 -18.52
CA ALA A 53 18.42 1.96 -18.18
C ALA A 53 19.06 1.29 -19.39
N VAL A 54 20.32 0.87 -19.23
CA VAL A 54 21.07 0.14 -20.26
C VAL A 54 20.86 -1.36 -20.10
N ASP A 55 20.78 -1.83 -18.86
CA ASP A 55 20.54 -3.23 -18.51
C ASP A 55 19.14 -3.41 -17.88
N PRO A 56 18.32 -4.36 -18.37
CA PRO A 56 17.04 -4.70 -17.74
C PRO A 56 17.17 -5.28 -16.32
N GLY A 57 18.30 -5.91 -15.98
CA GLY A 57 18.57 -6.46 -14.64
C GLY A 57 18.65 -5.37 -13.57
N ASP A 58 19.29 -4.24 -13.89
CA ASP A 58 19.32 -3.05 -13.02
C ASP A 58 17.92 -2.52 -12.71
N ILE A 59 16.99 -2.60 -13.68
CA ILE A 59 15.59 -2.21 -13.47
C ILE A 59 14.92 -3.16 -12.47
N ALA A 60 15.15 -4.48 -12.60
CA ALA A 60 14.58 -5.47 -11.69
C ALA A 60 15.05 -5.24 -10.24
N ILE A 61 16.35 -5.04 -10.03
CA ILE A 61 16.92 -4.75 -8.71
C ILE A 61 16.36 -3.45 -8.14
N MET A 62 16.25 -2.40 -8.97
CA MET A 62 15.68 -1.13 -8.56
C MET A 62 14.22 -1.30 -8.11
N LEU A 63 13.41 -2.06 -8.86
CA LEU A 63 12.02 -2.32 -8.51
C LEU A 63 11.89 -3.12 -7.21
N GLU A 64 12.71 -4.16 -7.01
CA GLU A 64 12.74 -4.95 -5.76
C GLU A 64 13.10 -4.08 -4.56
N CYS A 65 14.15 -3.26 -4.69
CA CYS A 65 14.58 -2.34 -3.65
C CYS A 65 13.46 -1.33 -3.33
N MET A 66 12.83 -0.73 -4.34
CA MET A 66 11.73 0.21 -4.13
C MET A 66 10.53 -0.44 -3.46
N LEU A 67 10.17 -1.67 -3.84
CA LEU A 67 9.07 -2.39 -3.21
C LEU A 67 9.37 -2.68 -1.73
N HIS A 68 10.61 -3.07 -1.41
CA HIS A 68 11.06 -3.29 -0.05
C HIS A 68 10.97 -2.00 0.80
N PHE A 69 11.46 -0.86 0.29
CA PHE A 69 11.38 0.43 0.98
C PHE A 69 9.94 0.93 1.16
N VAL A 70 9.09 0.78 0.13
CA VAL A 70 7.68 1.20 0.19
C VAL A 70 6.90 0.35 1.18
N LEU A 71 7.04 -0.99 1.13
CA LEU A 71 6.38 -1.89 2.07
C LEU A 71 6.84 -1.60 3.51
N HIS A 72 8.14 -1.46 3.74
CA HIS A 72 8.64 -1.17 5.08
C HIS A 72 8.13 0.20 5.60
N SER A 73 8.18 1.25 4.78
CA SER A 73 7.77 2.59 5.20
C SER A 73 6.25 2.72 5.39
N HIS A 74 5.44 2.22 4.45
CA HIS A 74 3.98 2.29 4.55
C HIS A 74 3.41 1.39 5.65
N ILE A 75 3.99 0.21 5.90
CA ILE A 75 3.57 -0.64 7.03
C ILE A 75 3.86 0.07 8.37
N GLN A 76 4.98 0.77 8.50
CA GLN A 76 5.29 1.50 9.75
C GLN A 76 4.37 2.70 9.94
N VAL A 77 4.09 3.48 8.89
CA VAL A 77 3.12 4.59 8.94
C VAL A 77 1.71 4.08 9.26
N TRP A 78 1.30 2.98 8.65
CA TRP A 78 0.00 2.36 8.93
C TRP A 78 -0.09 1.85 10.36
N LYS A 79 0.93 1.12 10.84
CA LYS A 79 1.02 0.68 12.26
C LYS A 79 0.97 1.87 13.22
N ALA A 80 1.67 2.96 12.92
CA ALA A 80 1.66 4.16 13.76
C ALA A 80 0.31 4.91 13.74
N SER A 81 -0.43 4.86 12.63
CA SER A 81 -1.76 5.45 12.52
C SER A 81 -2.86 4.60 13.16
N VAL A 82 -2.68 3.28 13.20
CA VAL A 82 -3.63 2.33 13.80
C VAL A 82 -3.42 2.18 15.31
N ASN A 83 -2.19 2.37 15.81
CA ASN A 83 -1.86 2.34 17.24
C ASN A 83 -2.02 3.72 17.93
N LYS A 84 -2.74 4.66 17.30
CA LYS A 84 -3.06 5.98 17.85
C LYS A 84 -4.54 6.05 18.17
#